data_AF-A0AAE0UMN4-F1
#
_entry.id   AF-A0AAE0UMN4-F1
#
_cell.length_a   1.000
_cell.length_b   1.000
_cell.length_c   1.000
_cell.angle_alpha   90.00
_cell.angle_beta   90.00
_cell.angle_gamma   90.00
#
_symmetry.space_group_name_H-M   'P 1'
#
loop_
_entity.id
_entity.type
_entity.pdbx_description
1 polymer ?
#
loop_
_entity_poly.entity_id
_entity_poly.type
_entity_poly.pdbx_seq_one_letter_code
_entity_poly.pdbx_strand_id
1 'polypeptide(L)'
;MQVKISIASYSPGSLRSILGYIYLQYLSMAPVKFEQQTSDILCCFFEESYLETDSGNDFDPVKIATQLRQLGDHYDETVIQPLMRKVQKADADQAADVFNNSVDSLCKMWVAERPEIASEKHLLKATMALSLYMKRNCPDLSTHVRGAITNIINNRLGNWIMQQGGWERFTKVLQGDVPCRVSITVPELFQS
;
A
#
# COMPACT_ATOMS: atom_id res chain seq x y z
N MET A 1 29.12 -23.24 4.00
CA MET A 1 28.47 -24.57 3.88
C MET A 1 27.60 -24.51 2.63
N GLN A 2 28.01 -25.16 1.54
CA GLN A 2 27.39 -25.04 0.21
C GLN A 2 26.20 -26.00 0.10
N VAL A 3 24.99 -25.48 -0.09
CA VAL A 3 23.82 -26.32 -0.41
C VAL A 3 23.71 -26.41 -1.93
N LYS A 4 24.15 -27.54 -2.48
CA LYS A 4 23.97 -27.89 -3.89
C LYS A 4 22.51 -28.31 -4.10
N ILE A 5 21.70 -27.47 -4.74
CA ILE A 5 20.41 -27.91 -5.27
C ILE A 5 20.65 -28.38 -6.70
N SER A 6 20.61 -29.70 -6.88
CA SER A 6 20.67 -30.34 -8.19
C SER A 6 19.30 -30.18 -8.86
N ILE A 7 19.19 -29.28 -9.84
CA ILE A 7 17.99 -29.15 -10.67
C ILE A 7 18.07 -30.20 -11.79
N ALA A 8 17.93 -31.47 -11.40
CA ALA A 8 17.73 -32.53 -12.37
C ALA A 8 16.28 -32.46 -12.85
N SER A 9 16.11 -32.27 -14.17
CA SER A 9 14.88 -32.44 -14.94
C SER A 9 13.68 -31.56 -14.56
N TYR A 10 13.67 -30.30 -15.03
CA TYR A 10 12.40 -29.59 -15.27
C TYR A 10 12.16 -29.45 -16.77
N SER A 11 11.07 -30.07 -17.23
CA SER A 11 10.63 -30.03 -18.62
C SER A 11 10.20 -28.60 -19.01
N PRO A 12 10.60 -28.08 -20.18
CA PRO A 12 10.34 -26.69 -20.59
C PRO A 12 8.85 -26.31 -20.71
N GLY A 13 7.92 -27.26 -20.63
CA GLY A 13 6.47 -27.00 -20.56
C GLY A 13 5.97 -26.52 -19.19
N SER A 14 6.72 -26.74 -18.10
CA SER A 14 6.27 -26.44 -16.74
C SER A 14 6.38 -24.94 -16.38
N LEU A 15 7.40 -24.24 -16.90
CA LEU A 15 7.60 -22.81 -16.66
C LEU A 15 6.54 -21.93 -17.34
N ARG A 16 6.01 -22.34 -18.49
CA ARG A 16 4.88 -21.67 -19.15
C ARG A 16 3.58 -21.80 -18.35
N SER A 17 3.40 -22.90 -17.64
CA SER A 17 2.24 -23.12 -16.77
C SER A 17 2.32 -22.27 -15.50
N ILE A 18 3.51 -22.14 -14.89
CA ILE A 18 3.72 -21.29 -13.71
C ILE A 18 3.57 -19.80 -14.06
N LEU A 19 4.19 -19.34 -15.15
CA LEU A 19 4.00 -17.97 -15.63
C LEU A 19 2.55 -17.72 -16.06
N GLY A 20 1.89 -18.71 -16.66
CA GLY A 20 0.47 -18.68 -17.00
C GLY A 20 -0.43 -18.58 -15.77
N TYR A 21 -0.12 -19.31 -14.68
CA TYR A 21 -0.85 -19.22 -13.42
C TYR A 21 -0.63 -17.88 -12.72
N ILE A 22 0.59 -17.35 -12.75
CA ILE A 22 0.89 -16.01 -12.24
C ILE A 22 0.12 -14.95 -13.04
N TYR A 23 0.06 -15.08 -14.37
CA TYR A 23 -0.69 -14.16 -15.25
C TYR A 23 -2.21 -14.28 -15.07
N LEU A 24 -2.75 -15.50 -14.95
CA LEU A 24 -4.18 -15.76 -14.76
C LEU A 24 -4.65 -15.36 -13.35
N GLN A 25 -3.80 -15.48 -12.33
CA GLN A 25 -4.08 -14.94 -11.00
C GLN A 25 -4.01 -13.40 -10.97
N TYR A 26 -3.15 -12.78 -11.80
CA TYR A 26 -3.13 -11.34 -12.05
C TYR A 26 -4.38 -10.83 -12.81
N LEU A 27 -4.97 -11.68 -13.68
CA LEU A 27 -6.14 -11.35 -14.52
C LEU A 27 -7.50 -11.55 -13.84
N SER A 28 -7.57 -12.32 -12.74
CA SER A 28 -8.84 -12.71 -12.10
C SER A 28 -9.35 -11.71 -11.04
N MET A 29 -8.52 -10.77 -10.58
CA MET A 29 -8.98 -9.62 -9.80
C MET A 29 -9.10 -8.41 -10.72
N ALA A 30 -10.29 -8.21 -11.28
CA ALA A 30 -10.55 -7.06 -12.13
C ALA A 30 -10.17 -5.76 -11.37
N PRO A 31 -9.43 -4.82 -11.99
CA PRO A 31 -9.01 -3.55 -11.36
C PRO A 31 -10.18 -2.79 -10.71
N VAL A 32 -11.38 -2.91 -11.29
CA VAL A 32 -12.64 -2.40 -10.74
C VAL A 32 -12.95 -2.91 -9.33
N LYS A 33 -12.66 -4.19 -9.03
CA LYS A 33 -12.88 -4.77 -7.70
C LYS A 33 -11.89 -4.20 -6.68
N PHE A 34 -10.63 -3.99 -7.07
CA PHE A 34 -9.61 -3.45 -6.16
C PHE A 34 -9.89 -1.99 -5.82
N GLU A 35 -10.23 -1.17 -6.81
CA GLU A 35 -10.56 0.24 -6.60
C GLU A 35 -11.80 0.41 -5.71
N GLN A 36 -12.83 -0.43 -5.92
CA GLN A 36 -14.01 -0.44 -5.07
C GLN A 36 -13.67 -0.82 -3.63
N GLN A 37 -12.89 -1.90 -3.44
CA GLN A 37 -12.42 -2.29 -2.10
C GLN A 37 -11.64 -1.17 -1.42
N THR A 38 -10.74 -0.49 -2.15
CA THR A 38 -10.01 0.69 -1.64
C THR A 38 -10.98 1.79 -1.20
N SER A 39 -12.00 2.08 -1.98
CA SER A 39 -13.03 3.06 -1.63
C SER A 39 -13.74 2.69 -0.33
N ASP A 40 -14.21 1.45 -0.19
CA ASP A 40 -14.93 0.98 0.99
C ASP A 40 -14.06 1.05 2.26
N ILE A 41 -12.78 0.67 2.13
CA ILE A 41 -11.78 0.79 3.20
C ILE A 41 -11.57 2.25 3.59
N LEU A 42 -11.47 3.17 2.62
CA LEU A 42 -11.28 4.59 2.92
C LEU A 42 -12.51 5.20 3.59
N CYS A 43 -13.74 4.85 3.16
CA CYS A 43 -14.95 5.24 3.87
C CYS A 43 -14.92 4.75 5.32
N CYS A 44 -14.60 3.47 5.53
CA CYS A 44 -14.41 2.93 6.88
C CYS A 44 -13.34 3.71 7.65
N PHE A 45 -12.18 3.98 7.05
CA PHE A 45 -11.05 4.68 7.66
C PHE A 45 -11.45 6.07 8.18
N PHE A 46 -12.17 6.83 7.35
CA PHE A 46 -12.69 8.16 7.67
C PHE A 46 -13.96 8.17 8.52
N GLU A 47 -14.52 7.00 8.87
CA GLU A 47 -15.82 6.86 9.58
C GLU A 47 -16.99 7.44 8.78
N GLU A 48 -16.92 7.37 7.46
CA GLU A 48 -18.00 7.71 6.54
C GLU A 48 -18.95 6.52 6.34
N SER A 49 -20.21 6.78 6.02
CA SER A 49 -21.16 5.73 5.66
C SER A 49 -20.71 5.02 4.39
N TYR A 50 -20.56 3.70 4.42
CA TYR A 50 -20.32 2.86 3.25
C TYR A 50 -21.48 1.88 3.07
N LEU A 51 -21.72 1.47 1.82
CA LEU A 51 -22.72 0.46 1.53
C LEU A 51 -22.10 -0.91 1.82
N GLU A 52 -22.44 -1.48 2.97
CA GLU A 52 -22.08 -2.85 3.30
C GLU A 52 -22.68 -3.76 2.23
N THR A 53 -21.83 -4.27 1.35
CA THR A 53 -22.26 -5.20 0.31
C THR A 53 -22.21 -6.58 0.96
N ASP A 54 -23.37 -7.24 1.05
CA ASP A 54 -23.53 -8.60 1.58
C ASP A 54 -22.87 -9.63 0.65
N SER A 55 -21.55 -9.54 0.54
CA SER A 55 -20.71 -10.48 -0.17
C SER A 55 -20.16 -11.40 0.89
N GLY A 56 -20.55 -12.67 0.88
CA GLY A 56 -20.09 -13.72 1.80
C GLY A 56 -18.61 -14.07 1.62
N ASN A 57 -17.75 -13.06 1.61
CA ASN A 57 -16.34 -13.07 1.28
C ASN A 57 -15.56 -12.73 2.56
N ASP A 58 -14.32 -13.21 2.70
CA ASP A 58 -13.42 -12.88 3.82
C ASP A 58 -12.96 -11.40 3.86
N PHE A 59 -13.53 -10.54 3.00
CA PHE A 59 -13.22 -9.11 2.91
C PHE A 59 -13.99 -8.31 3.96
N ASP A 60 -13.27 -7.80 4.95
CA ASP A 60 -13.81 -6.90 5.97
C ASP A 60 -13.12 -5.52 5.87
N PRO A 61 -13.79 -4.50 5.29
CA PRO A 61 -13.21 -3.18 5.11
C PRO A 61 -12.97 -2.46 6.45
N VAL A 62 -13.77 -2.76 7.49
CA VAL A 62 -13.63 -2.17 8.84
C VAL A 62 -12.36 -2.67 9.51
N LYS A 63 -12.10 -3.98 9.42
CA LYS A 63 -10.87 -4.59 9.95
C LYS A 63 -9.63 -4.04 9.25
N ILE A 64 -9.66 -3.94 7.93
CA ILE A 64 -8.53 -3.43 7.14
C ILE A 64 -8.30 -1.94 7.46
N ALA A 65 -9.35 -1.13 7.50
CA ALA A 65 -9.26 0.27 7.90
C ALA A 65 -8.67 0.43 9.31
N THR A 66 -9.06 -0.43 10.25
CA THR A 66 -8.51 -0.42 11.62
C THR A 66 -7.00 -0.69 11.62
N GLN A 67 -6.53 -1.63 10.82
CA GLN A 67 -5.10 -1.91 10.70
C GLN A 67 -4.34 -0.77 10.00
N LEU A 68 -4.94 -0.11 9.02
CA LEU A 68 -4.36 1.09 8.40
C LEU A 68 -4.25 2.25 9.40
N ARG A 69 -5.23 2.41 10.30
CA ARG A 69 -5.12 3.38 11.41
C ARG A 69 -3.96 3.02 12.32
N GLN A 70 -3.84 1.77 12.74
CA GLN A 70 -2.71 1.32 13.58
C GLN A 70 -1.35 1.55 12.91
N LEU A 71 -1.26 1.27 11.59
CA LEU A 71 -0.06 1.53 10.80
C LEU A 71 0.29 3.02 10.77
N GLY A 72 -0.73 3.86 10.57
CA GLY A 72 -0.61 5.32 10.51
C GLY A 72 -0.42 5.99 11.86
N ASP A 73 -0.80 5.36 12.98
CA ASP A 73 -0.72 5.93 14.34
C ASP A 73 0.70 5.90 14.92
N HIS A 74 1.58 5.07 14.34
CA HIS A 74 2.98 4.97 14.78
C HIS A 74 3.87 6.02 14.11
N TYR A 75 3.66 7.30 14.47
CA TYR A 75 4.40 8.45 13.94
C TYR A 75 4.83 9.43 15.04
N ASP A 76 5.86 10.23 14.72
CA ASP A 76 6.27 11.37 15.51
C ASP A 76 5.50 12.62 15.04
N GLU A 77 4.71 13.20 15.93
CA GLU A 77 3.96 14.43 15.64
C GLU A 77 4.86 15.60 15.26
N THR A 78 6.08 15.68 15.78
CA THR A 78 7.04 16.75 15.48
C THR A 78 7.49 16.73 14.01
N VAL A 79 7.41 15.56 13.37
CA VAL A 79 7.69 15.35 11.95
C VAL A 79 6.46 15.63 11.08
N ILE A 80 5.28 15.17 11.51
CA ILE A 80 4.04 15.28 10.72
C ILE A 80 3.48 16.71 10.76
N GLN A 81 3.53 17.38 11.90
CA GLN A 81 2.92 18.69 12.09
C GLN A 81 3.44 19.76 11.12
N PRO A 82 4.77 19.89 10.85
CA PRO A 82 5.27 20.84 9.86
C PRO A 82 4.78 20.56 8.44
N LEU A 83 4.62 19.30 8.07
CA LEU A 83 4.10 18.88 6.76
C LEU A 83 2.61 19.24 6.66
N MET A 84 1.83 18.91 7.69
CA MET A 84 0.39 19.20 7.70
C MET A 84 0.08 20.69 7.79
N ARG A 85 0.91 21.50 8.45
CA ARG A 85 0.79 22.96 8.40
C ARG A 85 0.92 23.52 6.98
N LYS A 86 1.69 22.88 6.09
CA LYS A 86 1.75 23.29 4.68
C LYS A 86 0.43 22.99 3.99
N VAL A 87 -0.14 21.81 4.22
CA VAL A 87 -1.45 21.41 3.66
C VAL A 87 -2.56 22.33 4.15
N GLN A 88 -2.58 22.67 5.45
CA GLN A 88 -3.57 23.59 6.04
C GLN A 88 -3.51 25.01 5.49
N LYS A 89 -2.33 25.47 5.06
CA LYS A 89 -2.12 26.80 4.49
C LYS A 89 -2.32 26.85 2.98
N ALA A 90 -2.48 25.68 2.34
CA ALA A 90 -2.71 25.61 0.92
C ALA A 90 -4.14 26.03 0.60
N ASP A 91 -4.33 26.68 -0.55
CA ASP A 91 -5.66 26.89 -1.10
C ASP A 91 -6.34 25.54 -1.39
N ALA A 92 -7.66 25.51 -1.41
CA ALA A 92 -8.44 24.28 -1.64
C ALA A 92 -7.99 23.52 -2.90
N ASP A 93 -7.69 24.25 -3.97
CA ASP A 93 -7.25 23.68 -5.26
C ASP A 93 -5.81 23.11 -5.21
N GLN A 94 -5.01 23.51 -4.22
CA GLN A 94 -3.62 23.09 -4.04
C GLN A 94 -3.46 22.04 -2.93
N ALA A 95 -4.48 21.87 -2.07
CA ALA A 95 -4.41 21.00 -0.89
C ALA A 95 -4.02 19.56 -1.25
N ALA A 96 -4.55 19.03 -2.36
CA ALA A 96 -4.22 17.70 -2.86
C ALA A 96 -2.74 17.55 -3.27
N ASP A 97 -2.19 18.54 -3.98
CA ASP A 97 -0.80 18.51 -4.44
C ASP A 97 0.17 18.70 -3.27
N VAL A 98 -0.14 19.62 -2.35
CA VAL A 98 0.67 19.84 -1.14
C VAL A 98 0.64 18.61 -0.24
N PHE A 99 -0.50 17.91 -0.17
CA PHE A 99 -0.62 16.63 0.52
C PHE A 99 0.28 15.57 -0.12
N ASN A 100 0.22 15.38 -1.44
CA ASN A 100 1.09 14.43 -2.16
C ASN A 100 2.57 14.70 -1.91
N ASN A 101 2.99 15.97 -2.03
CA ASN A 101 4.37 16.38 -1.78
C ASN A 101 4.82 16.11 -0.33
N SER A 102 3.89 16.26 0.61
CA SER A 102 4.12 16.00 2.03
C SER A 102 4.27 14.51 2.31
N VAL A 103 3.44 13.66 1.70
CA VAL A 103 3.57 12.20 1.74
C VAL A 103 4.91 11.75 1.15
N ASP A 104 5.30 12.29 0.00
CA ASP A 104 6.57 11.94 -0.66
C ASP A 104 7.79 12.36 0.18
N SER A 105 7.73 13.55 0.79
CA SER A 105 8.79 14.04 1.68
C SER A 105 8.97 13.12 2.88
N LEU A 106 7.86 12.71 3.51
CA LEU A 106 7.89 11.79 4.64
C LEU A 106 8.38 10.40 4.25
N CYS A 107 7.89 9.87 3.12
CA CYS A 107 8.31 8.58 2.59
C CYS A 107 9.82 8.54 2.35
N LYS A 108 10.37 9.57 1.68
CA LYS A 108 11.82 9.68 1.43
C LYS A 108 12.63 9.68 2.73
N MET A 109 12.16 10.40 3.75
CA MET A 109 12.82 10.46 5.04
C MET A 109 12.85 9.10 5.73
N TRP A 110 11.73 8.37 5.76
CA TRP A 110 11.68 7.04 6.37
C TRP A 110 12.41 5.97 5.57
N VAL A 111 12.43 6.05 4.24
CA VAL A 111 13.26 5.20 3.38
C VAL A 111 14.75 5.42 3.68
N ALA A 112 15.17 6.67 3.90
CA ALA A 112 16.55 6.97 4.27
C ALA A 112 16.92 6.44 5.67
N GLU A 113 15.98 6.46 6.61
CA GLU A 113 16.17 5.93 7.96
C GLU A 113 16.21 4.40 8.01
N ARG A 114 15.37 3.73 7.20
CA ARG A 114 15.23 2.27 7.15
C ARG A 114 15.17 1.74 5.71
N PRO A 115 16.31 1.71 5.00
CA PRO A 115 16.38 1.30 3.60
C PRO A 115 16.09 -0.19 3.37
N GLU A 116 16.12 -1.01 4.42
CA GLU A 116 15.79 -2.43 4.37
C GLU A 116 14.30 -2.71 4.18
N ILE A 117 13.44 -1.73 4.50
CA ILE A 117 11.99 -1.81 4.33
C ILE A 117 11.61 -1.34 2.93
N ALA A 118 10.71 -2.06 2.26
CA ALA A 118 10.19 -1.70 0.94
C ALA A 118 9.63 -0.26 0.91
N SER A 119 9.98 0.48 -0.14
CA SER A 119 9.57 1.89 -0.32
C SER A 119 8.06 2.07 -0.34
N GLU A 120 7.33 1.07 -0.84
CA GLU A 120 5.88 1.03 -0.92
C GLU A 120 5.25 0.90 0.47
N LYS A 121 5.89 0.17 1.38
CA LYS A 121 5.46 0.08 2.79
C LYS A 121 5.64 1.43 3.48
N HIS A 122 6.75 2.13 3.23
CA HIS A 122 6.98 3.49 3.73
C HIS A 122 5.98 4.49 3.14
N LEU A 123 5.67 4.39 1.85
CA LEU A 123 4.70 5.24 1.17
C LEU A 123 3.29 5.03 1.74
N LEU A 124 2.86 3.78 1.92
CA LEU A 124 1.57 3.49 2.55
C LEU A 124 1.52 4.04 3.97
N LYS A 125 2.55 3.76 4.78
CA LYS A 125 2.64 4.26 6.15
C LYS A 125 2.55 5.79 6.17
N ALA A 126 3.25 6.47 5.25
CA ALA A 126 3.30 7.93 5.21
C ALA A 126 1.93 8.51 4.86
N THR A 127 1.28 7.90 3.87
CA THR A 127 -0.08 8.27 3.46
C THR A 127 -1.06 8.12 4.62
N MET A 128 -1.03 6.98 5.34
CA MET A 128 -1.94 6.73 6.45
C MET A 128 -1.67 7.63 7.64
N ALA A 129 -0.40 7.91 7.96
CA ALA A 129 -0.02 8.81 9.06
C ALA A 129 -0.51 10.25 8.83
N LEU A 130 -0.26 10.82 7.65
CA LEU A 130 -0.76 12.16 7.31
C LEU A 130 -2.29 12.18 7.29
N SER A 131 -2.93 11.16 6.71
CA SER A 131 -4.39 11.08 6.63
C SER A 131 -5.04 10.99 8.02
N LEU A 132 -4.44 10.22 8.93
CA LEU A 132 -4.93 10.06 10.30
C LEU A 132 -4.74 11.35 11.11
N TYR A 133 -3.57 12.01 10.99
CA TYR A 133 -3.34 13.31 11.63
C TYR A 133 -4.34 14.36 11.11
N MET A 134 -4.54 14.42 9.80
CA MET A 134 -5.49 15.33 9.18
C MET A 134 -6.92 15.08 9.68
N LYS A 135 -7.37 13.82 9.68
CA LYS A 135 -8.71 13.47 10.18
C LYS A 135 -8.94 13.99 11.61
N ARG A 136 -7.94 13.87 12.48
CA ARG A 136 -8.02 14.31 13.89
C ARG A 136 -7.98 15.82 14.07
N ASN A 137 -7.17 16.52 13.28
CA ASN A 137 -6.85 17.94 13.53
C ASN A 137 -7.54 18.92 12.57
N CYS A 138 -7.86 18.48 11.35
CA CYS A 138 -8.43 19.28 10.27
C CYS A 138 -9.38 18.45 9.41
N PRO A 139 -10.51 17.98 9.96
CA PRO A 139 -11.44 17.10 9.24
C PRO A 139 -11.97 17.73 7.95
N ASP A 140 -12.10 19.06 7.89
CA ASP A 140 -12.58 19.80 6.72
C ASP A 140 -11.71 19.61 5.46
N LEU A 141 -10.41 19.33 5.64
CA LEU A 141 -9.49 19.07 4.53
C LEU A 141 -9.65 17.68 3.92
N SER A 142 -10.31 16.76 4.63
CA SER A 142 -10.44 15.36 4.21
C SER A 142 -11.08 15.24 2.84
N THR A 143 -12.10 16.05 2.56
CA THR A 143 -12.82 16.06 1.28
C THR A 143 -11.94 16.50 0.12
N HIS A 144 -11.07 17.48 0.33
CA HIS A 144 -10.16 18.02 -0.68
C HIS A 144 -9.01 17.07 -1.01
N VAL A 145 -8.54 16.28 -0.05
CA VAL A 145 -7.41 15.37 -0.27
C VAL A 145 -7.81 13.91 -0.48
N ARG A 146 -9.09 13.55 -0.32
CA ARG A 146 -9.57 12.16 -0.48
C ARG A 146 -9.21 11.58 -1.84
N GLY A 147 -9.33 12.39 -2.89
CA GLY A 147 -8.92 12.03 -4.24
C GLY A 147 -7.42 11.73 -4.32
N ALA A 148 -6.58 12.52 -3.64
CA ALA A 148 -5.14 12.30 -3.59
C ALA A 148 -4.77 11.00 -2.88
N ILE A 149 -5.41 10.69 -1.74
CA ILE A 149 -5.20 9.45 -0.99
C ILE A 149 -5.58 8.24 -1.87
N THR A 150 -6.76 8.30 -2.49
CA THR A 150 -7.25 7.24 -3.39
C THR A 150 -6.29 7.03 -4.55
N ASN A 151 -5.80 8.12 -5.16
CA ASN A 151 -4.84 8.10 -6.25
C ASN A 151 -3.50 7.48 -5.85
N ILE A 152 -2.95 7.83 -4.67
CA ILE A 152 -1.72 7.21 -4.16
C ILE A 152 -1.92 5.70 -4.01
N ILE A 153 -3.02 5.28 -3.39
CA ILE A 153 -3.28 3.87 -3.13
C ILE A 153 -3.46 3.10 -4.44
N ASN A 154 -4.37 3.53 -5.32
CA ASN A 154 -4.68 2.78 -6.52
C ASN A 154 -3.53 2.79 -7.54
N ASN A 155 -2.91 3.96 -7.78
CA ASN A 155 -1.94 4.09 -8.87
C ASN A 155 -0.51 3.82 -8.45
N ARG A 156 -0.13 4.04 -7.18
CA ARG A 156 1.24 3.84 -6.71
C ARG A 156 1.40 2.58 -5.87
N LEU A 157 0.37 2.20 -5.11
CA LEU A 157 0.42 1.04 -4.21
C LEU A 157 -0.38 -0.16 -4.72
N GLY A 158 -1.27 0.03 -5.70
CA GLY A 158 -2.21 -1.01 -6.14
C GLY A 158 -1.51 -2.28 -6.59
N ASN A 159 -0.52 -2.15 -7.49
CA ASN A 159 0.29 -3.28 -7.95
C ASN A 159 1.01 -3.99 -6.79
N TRP A 160 1.57 -3.23 -5.86
CA TRP A 160 2.28 -3.79 -4.72
C TRP A 160 1.34 -4.56 -3.77
N ILE A 161 0.17 -3.99 -3.46
CA ILE A 161 -0.86 -4.63 -2.64
C ILE A 161 -1.39 -5.90 -3.32
N MET A 162 -1.65 -5.84 -4.63
CA MET A 162 -2.07 -7.01 -5.41
C MET A 162 -1.02 -8.12 -5.41
N GLN A 163 0.27 -7.80 -5.48
CA GLN A 163 1.36 -8.78 -5.38
C GLN A 163 1.43 -9.45 -3.99
N GLN A 164 0.98 -8.77 -2.93
CA GLN A 164 0.81 -9.39 -1.61
C GLN A 164 -0.46 -10.27 -1.52
N GLY A 165 -1.24 -10.36 -2.60
CA GLY A 165 -2.49 -11.11 -2.68
C GLY A 165 -3.74 -10.30 -2.35
N GLY A 166 -3.69 -8.98 -2.53
CA GLY A 166 -4.81 -8.06 -2.32
C GLY A 166 -4.97 -7.64 -0.86
N TRP A 167 -5.98 -6.80 -0.60
CA TRP A 167 -6.23 -6.20 0.71
C TRP A 167 -6.42 -7.23 1.84
N GLU A 168 -7.08 -8.36 1.57
CA GLU A 168 -7.35 -9.43 2.54
C GLU A 168 -6.08 -10.09 3.08
N ARG A 169 -5.08 -10.30 2.22
CA ARG A 169 -3.78 -10.91 2.61
C ARG A 169 -2.78 -9.87 3.09
N PHE A 170 -2.86 -8.67 2.55
CA PHE A 170 -1.95 -7.57 2.85
C PHE A 170 -1.91 -7.22 4.34
N THR A 171 -3.05 -7.29 5.02
CA THR A 171 -3.16 -7.01 6.45
C THR A 171 -2.35 -7.97 7.33
N LYS A 172 -2.18 -9.22 6.91
CA LYS A 172 -1.32 -10.21 7.58
C LYS A 172 0.17 -9.87 7.41
N VAL A 173 0.53 -9.29 6.26
CA VAL A 173 1.89 -8.82 5.96
C VAL A 173 2.27 -7.59 6.81
N LEU A 174 1.30 -6.72 7.12
CA LEU A 174 1.53 -5.57 7.99
C LEU A 174 1.87 -5.96 9.44
N GLN A 175 1.34 -7.08 9.94
CA GLN A 175 1.51 -7.57 11.31
C GLN A 175 2.83 -8.32 11.56
N GLY A 176 3.66 -8.54 10.52
CA GLY A 176 4.97 -9.18 10.66
C GLY A 176 4.95 -10.70 10.66
N ASP A 177 3.80 -11.34 10.39
CA ASP A 177 3.64 -12.80 10.40
C ASP A 177 4.14 -13.49 9.12
N VAL A 178 4.66 -12.74 8.14
CA VAL A 178 5.28 -13.32 6.94
C VAL A 178 6.56 -12.56 6.60
N PRO A 179 7.72 -13.24 6.48
CA PRO A 179 8.93 -12.59 6.02
C PRO A 179 8.76 -12.09 4.59
N CYS A 180 8.71 -10.76 4.42
CA CYS A 180 8.86 -10.13 3.12
C CYS A 180 10.31 -10.33 2.63
N ARG A 181 10.57 -11.38 1.84
CA ARG A 181 11.52 -11.38 0.71
C ARG A 181 11.68 -12.80 0.16
N VAL A 182 11.16 -13.03 -1.04
CA VAL A 182 11.92 -13.81 -2.04
C VAL A 182 12.48 -12.77 -3.00
N SER A 183 13.66 -12.24 -2.67
CA SER A 183 14.44 -11.47 -3.63
C SER A 183 14.95 -12.44 -4.69
N ILE A 184 14.41 -12.37 -5.91
CA ILE A 184 15.02 -13.04 -7.05
C ILE A 184 16.19 -12.14 -7.49
N THR A 185 17.39 -12.45 -7.03
CA THR A 185 18.61 -11.84 -7.57
C THR A 185 18.86 -12.45 -8.95
N VAL A 186 18.68 -11.65 -10.00
CA VAL A 186 19.06 -12.02 -11.37
C VAL A 186 20.58 -12.00 -11.46
N PRO A 187 21.26 -13.11 -11.80
CA PRO A 187 22.70 -13.09 -11.99
C PRO A 187 23.04 -12.36 -13.31
N GLU A 188 23.89 -11.34 -13.21
CA GLU A 188 24.69 -10.82 -14.33
C GLU A 188 25.55 -11.96 -14.89
N LEU A 189 25.12 -12.55 -16.00
CA LEU A 189 25.95 -13.46 -16.79
C LEU A 189 25.64 -13.29 -18.27
N PHE A 190 26.15 -12.22 -18.87
CA PHE A 190 26.56 -12.21 -20.29
C PHE A 190 27.61 -11.10 -20.51
N GLN A 191 28.85 -11.37 -20.11
CA GLN A 191 30.02 -10.85 -20.80
C GLN A 191 31.02 -11.98 -20.98
N SER A 192 30.97 -12.60 -22.16
CA SER A 192 32.09 -13.26 -22.82
C SER A 192 31.84 -13.24 -24.31
#